data_AF-A0A6P0J1W8-F1
#
_entry.id   AF-A0A6P0J1W8-F1
#
_cell.length_a   1.000
_cell.length_b   1.000
_cell.length_c   1.000
_cell.angle_alpha   90.00
_cell.angle_beta   90.00
_cell.angle_gamma   90.00
#
_symmetry.space_group_name_H-M   'P 1'
#
loop_
_entity.id
_entity.type
_entity.pdbx_description
1 polymer ?
#
loop_
_entity_poly.entity_id
_entity_poly.type
_entity_poly.pdbx_seq_one_letter_code
_entity_poly.pdbx_strand_id
1 'polypeptide(L)'
;MNRKQFLRVVYVGLATIILLGIINSNSVMGQRGINLSTLRSTSLSKHNTYRSTHHSPNMTLSSSLNNSAQSWANHLASNGIFQHSKTN
;
A
#
# COMPACT_ATOMS: atom_id res chain seq x y z
N MET A 1 -31.49 -44.05 -9.42
CA MET A 1 -31.89 -42.83 -8.67
C MET A 1 -33.21 -42.31 -9.24
N ASN A 2 -34.23 -42.09 -8.42
CA ASN A 2 -35.55 -41.68 -8.92
C ASN A 2 -35.60 -40.17 -9.23
N ARG A 3 -36.54 -39.72 -10.08
CA ARG A 3 -36.66 -38.34 -10.55
C ARG A 3 -36.74 -37.31 -9.40
N LYS A 4 -37.33 -37.68 -8.26
CA LYS A 4 -37.41 -36.80 -7.07
C LYS A 4 -36.06 -36.70 -6.35
N GLN A 5 -35.28 -37.77 -6.31
CA GLN A 5 -33.92 -37.79 -5.74
C GLN A 5 -32.93 -37.02 -6.62
N PHE A 6 -33.01 -37.16 -7.95
CA PHE A 6 -32.19 -36.39 -8.88
C PHE A 6 -32.45 -34.88 -8.76
N LEU A 7 -33.73 -34.48 -8.71
CA LEU A 7 -34.11 -33.08 -8.54
C LEU A 7 -33.65 -32.50 -7.19
N ARG A 8 -33.67 -33.30 -6.11
CA ARG A 8 -33.15 -32.89 -4.79
C ARG A 8 -31.64 -32.68 -4.82
N VAL A 9 -30.88 -33.58 -5.45
CA VAL A 9 -29.41 -33.47 -5.54
C VAL A 9 -29.01 -32.25 -6.38
N VAL A 10 -29.70 -32.00 -7.50
CA VAL A 10 -29.47 -30.81 -8.33
C VAL A 10 -29.82 -29.52 -7.59
N TYR A 11 -30.93 -29.49 -6.85
CA TYR A 11 -31.33 -28.31 -6.07
C TYR A 11 -30.37 -28.01 -4.92
N VAL A 12 -29.89 -29.04 -4.21
CA VAL A 12 -28.86 -28.88 -3.16
C VAL A 12 -27.54 -28.41 -3.77
N GLY A 13 -27.12 -28.96 -4.91
CA GLY A 13 -25.91 -28.52 -5.61
C GLY A 13 -25.96 -27.06 -6.08
N LEU A 14 -27.09 -26.62 -6.65
CA LEU A 14 -27.28 -25.21 -7.06
C LEU A 14 -27.33 -24.27 -5.85
N ALA A 15 -27.95 -24.67 -4.74
CA ALA A 15 -28.03 -23.85 -3.52
C ALA A 15 -26.66 -23.72 -2.80
N THR A 16 -25.79 -24.73 -2.89
CA THR A 16 -24.46 -24.69 -2.24
C THR A 16 -23.41 -23.88 -3.00
N ILE A 17 -23.58 -23.67 -4.31
CA ILE A 17 -22.62 -22.91 -5.13
C ILE A 17 -22.69 -21.39 -4.84
N ILE A 18 -23.82 -20.89 -4.32
CA ILE A 18 -23.97 -19.46 -4.00
C ILE A 18 -23.20 -19.06 -2.72
N LEU A 19 -22.72 -20.01 -1.90
CA LEU A 19 -22.04 -19.71 -0.62
C LEU A 19 -20.51 -19.87 -0.62
N LEU A 20 -19.85 -20.05 -1.76
CA LEU A 20 -18.38 -20.08 -1.82
C LEU A 20 -17.85 -19.14 -2.90
N GLY A 21 -17.70 -17.87 -2.51
CA GLY A 21 -16.93 -16.91 -3.28
C GLY A 21 -17.55 -15.52 -3.27
N ILE A 22 -17.59 -14.89 -2.09
CA ILE A 22 -17.59 -13.44 -2.02
C ILE A 22 -16.39 -12.99 -2.86
N ILE A 23 -16.66 -12.36 -4.02
CA ILE A 23 -15.63 -11.56 -4.69
C ILE A 23 -15.26 -10.52 -3.64
N ASN A 24 -14.11 -10.70 -2.99
CA ASN A 24 -13.58 -9.68 -2.11
C ASN A 24 -13.09 -8.55 -3.01
N SER A 25 -14.05 -7.74 -3.46
CA SER A 25 -13.81 -6.44 -4.03
C SER A 25 -13.31 -5.56 -2.90
N ASN A 26 -12.08 -5.81 -2.45
CA ASN A 26 -11.34 -4.78 -1.74
C ASN A 26 -11.21 -3.66 -2.74
N SER A 27 -12.03 -2.62 -2.58
CA SER A 27 -11.76 -1.34 -3.18
C SER A 27 -10.31 -1.02 -2.87
N VAL A 28 -9.43 -1.13 -3.87
CA VAL A 28 -8.08 -0.59 -3.75
C VAL A 28 -8.33 0.90 -3.69
N MET A 29 -8.47 1.41 -2.46
CA MET A 29 -8.56 2.82 -2.18
C MET A 29 -7.21 3.38 -2.60
N GLY A 30 -7.06 3.74 -3.88
CA GLY A 30 -6.00 4.62 -4.31
C GLY A 30 -6.12 5.84 -3.42
N GLN A 31 -5.14 6.04 -2.52
CA GLN A 31 -5.17 7.13 -1.56
C GLN A 31 -5.35 8.44 -2.34
N ARG A 32 -6.53 9.04 -2.23
CA ARG A 32 -6.88 10.31 -2.88
C ARG A 32 -6.17 11.51 -2.23
N GLY A 33 -5.30 11.26 -1.25
CA GLY A 33 -4.37 12.20 -0.66
C GLY A 33 -3.27 11.43 0.07
N ILE A 34 -2.01 11.77 -0.22
CA ILE A 34 -0.87 11.27 0.55
C ILE A 34 -0.87 11.98 1.90
N ASN A 35 -1.05 11.25 3.00
CA ASN A 35 -0.76 11.80 4.31
C ASN A 35 0.76 11.91 4.46
N LEU A 36 1.29 13.13 4.30
CA LEU A 36 2.72 13.39 4.29
C LEU A 36 3.40 13.03 5.62
N SER A 37 2.70 13.19 6.75
CA SER A 37 3.21 12.81 8.07
C SER A 37 3.39 11.29 8.16
N THR A 38 2.38 10.53 7.75
CA THR A 38 2.45 9.07 7.67
C THR A 38 3.58 8.63 6.75
N LEU A 39 3.70 9.21 5.56
CA LEU A 39 4.77 8.84 4.61
C LEU A 39 6.17 9.05 5.21
N ARG A 40 6.39 10.17 5.91
CA ARG A 40 7.68 10.47 6.56
C ARG A 40 7.97 9.50 7.71
N SER A 41 6.99 9.23 8.57
CA SER A 41 7.17 8.34 9.73
C SER A 41 7.37 6.89 9.31
N THR A 42 6.63 6.38 8.32
CA THR A 42 6.80 5.01 7.81
C THR A 42 8.15 4.85 7.11
N SER A 43 8.58 5.85 6.34
CA SER A 43 9.89 5.84 5.69
C SER A 43 11.03 5.80 6.72
N LEU A 44 10.97 6.66 7.75
CA LEU A 44 11.98 6.66 8.83
C LEU A 44 11.99 5.33 9.59
N SER A 45 10.81 4.80 9.94
CA SER A 45 10.69 3.53 10.63
C SER A 45 11.38 2.40 9.85
N LYS A 46 11.11 2.30 8.54
CA LYS A 46 11.71 1.27 7.69
C LYS A 46 13.24 1.40 7.61
N HIS A 47 13.76 2.62 7.48
CA HIS A 47 15.21 2.85 7.47
C HIS A 47 15.83 2.44 8.81
N ASN A 48 15.24 2.84 9.93
CA ASN A 48 15.73 2.50 11.26
C ASN A 48 15.68 0.99 11.54
N THR A 49 14.69 0.26 11.01
CA THR A 49 14.69 -1.21 11.05
C THR A 49 15.96 -1.79 10.43
N TYR A 50 16.33 -1.35 9.22
CA TYR A 50 17.56 -1.84 8.57
C TYR A 50 18.83 -1.37 9.29
N ARG A 51 18.86 -0.12 9.76
CA ARG A 51 20.00 0.39 10.55
C ARG A 51 20.22 -0.44 11.80
N SER A 52 19.15 -0.83 12.50
CA SER A 52 19.22 -1.69 13.66
C SER A 52 19.76 -3.09 13.31
N THR A 53 19.40 -3.67 12.16
CA THR A 53 19.99 -4.93 11.68
C THR A 53 21.51 -4.84 11.55
N HIS A 54 22.02 -3.66 11.20
CA HIS A 54 23.46 -3.37 11.08
C HIS A 54 24.04 -2.69 12.34
N HIS A 55 23.38 -2.78 13.49
CA HIS A 55 23.79 -2.19 14.77
C HIS A 55 24.12 -0.68 14.69
N SER A 56 23.51 0.03 13.74
CA SER A 56 23.70 1.47 13.56
C SER A 56 22.66 2.26 14.37
N PRO A 57 23.01 3.43 14.93
CA PRO A 57 22.08 4.26 15.71
C PRO A 57 20.86 4.70 14.90
N ASN A 58 19.70 4.88 15.56
CA ASN A 58 18.50 5.37 14.90
C ASN A 58 18.65 6.82 14.43
N MET A 59 18.05 7.13 13.28
CA MET A 59 17.89 8.51 12.79
C MET A 59 16.56 9.10 13.30
N THR A 60 16.48 10.43 13.25
CA THR A 60 15.27 11.20 13.54
C THR A 60 14.87 12.05 12.34
N LEU A 61 13.61 12.49 12.29
CA LEU A 61 13.18 13.44 11.26
C LEU A 61 13.79 14.81 11.53
N SER A 62 14.16 15.51 10.45
CA SER A 62 14.53 16.92 10.48
C SER A 62 13.57 17.72 9.61
N SER A 63 13.00 18.79 10.16
CA SER A 63 12.09 19.67 9.43
C SER A 63 12.77 20.35 8.25
N SER A 64 14.05 20.75 8.37
CA SER A 64 14.79 21.37 7.26
C SER A 64 15.01 20.37 6.11
N LEU A 65 15.47 19.15 6.42
CA LEU A 65 15.67 18.10 5.41
C LEU A 65 14.35 17.72 4.72
N ASN A 66 13.27 17.60 5.50
CA ASN A 66 11.94 17.31 4.98
C ASN A 66 11.43 18.40 4.02
N ASN A 67 11.72 19.67 4.30
CA ASN A 67 11.34 20.79 3.45
C ASN A 67 12.16 20.81 2.16
N SER A 68 13.47 20.65 2.25
CA SER A 68 14.35 20.58 1.07
C SER A 68 13.99 19.40 0.15
N ALA A 69 13.76 18.22 0.74
CA ALA A 69 13.35 17.04 -0.01
C ALA A 69 12.01 17.24 -0.73
N GLN A 70 11.01 17.84 -0.06
CA GLN A 70 9.71 18.11 -0.67
C GLN A 70 9.82 19.14 -1.80
N SER A 71 10.60 20.21 -1.61
CA SER A 71 10.85 21.22 -2.64
C SER A 71 11.47 20.59 -3.89
N TRP A 72 12.46 19.72 -3.70
CA TRP A 72 13.08 19.01 -4.82
C TRP A 72 12.13 18.02 -5.49
N ALA A 73 11.35 17.25 -4.72
CA ALA A 73 10.34 16.35 -5.27
C ALA A 73 9.32 17.11 -6.15
N ASN A 74 8.89 18.29 -5.73
CA ASN A 74 8.00 19.15 -6.52
C ASN A 74 8.68 19.60 -7.83
N HIS A 75 9.96 19.98 -7.77
CA HIS A 75 10.72 20.35 -8.97
C HIS A 75 10.87 19.17 -9.95
N LEU A 76 11.19 17.97 -9.47
CA LEU A 76 11.28 16.78 -10.31
C LEU A 76 9.93 16.49 -11.00
N ALA A 77 8.84 16.53 -10.23
CA ALA A 77 7.49 16.28 -10.74
C ALA A 77 7.04 17.32 -11.76
N SER A 78 7.33 18.60 -11.54
CA SER A 78 6.93 19.68 -12.47
C SER A 78 7.69 19.63 -13.79
N ASN A 79 8.93 19.12 -13.78
CA ASN A 79 9.80 19.06 -14.96
C ASN A 79 9.78 17.68 -15.64
N GLY A 80 9.21 16.65 -15.02
CA GLY A 80 9.20 15.29 -15.58
C GLY A 80 10.59 14.66 -15.67
N ILE A 81 11.47 14.99 -14.74
CA ILE A 81 12.88 14.54 -14.73
C ILE A 81 13.18 13.71 -13.49
N PHE A 82 14.25 12.91 -13.54
CA PHE A 82 14.75 12.13 -12.41
C PHE A 82 16.26 12.34 -12.26
N GLN A 83 16.65 13.26 -11.37
CA GLN A 83 18.05 13.62 -11.15
C GLN A 83 18.31 14.11 -9.71
N HIS A 84 19.57 14.16 -9.30
CA HIS A 84 19.97 14.73 -8.02
C HIS A 84 19.80 16.26 -7.97
N SER A 85 19.52 16.78 -6.78
CA SER A 85 19.63 18.23 -6.52
C SER A 85 21.09 18.66 -6.67
N LYS A 86 21.31 19.83 -7.28
CA LYS A 86 22.64 20.45 -7.37
C LYS A 86 22.98 21.33 -6.17
N THR A 87 22.04 21.49 -5.24
CA THR A 87 22.17 22.36 -4.06
C THR A 87 22.13 21.50 -2.80
N ASN A 88 23.07 21.75 -1.88
CA ASN A 88 23.13 21.18 -0.53
C ASN A 88 22.23 21.97 0.44
#